data_AF-A0A0M9EVN9-F1
#
_entry.id   AF-A0A0M9EVN9-F1
#
_cell.length_a   1.000
_cell.length_b   1.000
_cell.length_c   1.000
_cell.angle_alpha   90.00
_cell.angle_beta   90.00
_cell.angle_gamma   90.00
#
_symmetry.space_group_name_H-M   'P 1'
#
loop_
_entity.id
_entity.type
_entity.pdbx_description
1 polymer ?
#
loop_
_entity_poly.entity_id
_entity_poly.type
_entity_poly.pdbx_seq_one_letter_code
_entity_poly.pdbx_strand_id
1 'polypeptide(L)'
;MSDTIHLDTSHIPLLCGFLATFQAHIEELLIRFSRLSELRDNVPESDSELRRHMNILLWHCSLELDWSIRAYETYRELRDMVQPSSSELAALWAGAYGL
;
A
#
# COMPACT_ATOMS: atom_id res chain seq x y z
N MET A 1 -13.12 -13.59 -22.86
CA MET A 1 -11.76 -13.54 -23.45
C MET A 1 -10.85 -13.02 -22.36
N SER A 2 -9.71 -13.67 -22.12
CA SER A 2 -8.72 -13.18 -21.15
C SER A 2 -7.82 -12.22 -21.91
N ASP A 3 -7.98 -10.92 -21.68
CA ASP A 3 -7.09 -9.94 -22.27
C ASP A 3 -5.74 -10.03 -21.55
N THR A 4 -4.73 -10.51 -22.27
CA THR A 4 -3.36 -10.58 -21.75
C THR A 4 -2.81 -9.16 -21.71
N ILE A 5 -2.62 -8.62 -20.51
CA ILE A 5 -1.96 -7.33 -20.33
C ILE A 5 -0.46 -7.54 -20.53
N HIS A 6 0.09 -6.99 -21.61
CA HIS A 6 1.53 -6.94 -21.81
C HIS A 6 2.13 -5.79 -20.99
N LEU A 7 2.82 -6.14 -19.92
CA LEU A 7 3.60 -5.20 -19.12
C LEU A 7 5.01 -5.11 -19.71
N ASP A 8 5.44 -3.91 -20.06
CA ASP A 8 6.80 -3.61 -20.49
C ASP A 8 7.50 -2.64 -19.54
N THR A 9 8.76 -2.30 -19.83
CA THR A 9 9.59 -1.43 -18.99
C THR A 9 9.04 -0.02 -18.80
N SER A 10 8.15 0.47 -19.69
CA SER A 10 7.50 1.78 -19.56
C SER A 10 6.39 1.81 -18.50
N HIS A 11 5.88 0.64 -18.12
CA HIS A 11 4.85 0.48 -17.08
C HIS A 11 5.44 0.39 -15.66
N ILE A 12 6.74 0.07 -15.54
CA ILE A 12 7.44 -0.04 -14.25
C ILE A 12 7.41 1.29 -13.47
N PRO A 13 7.73 2.47 -14.06
CA PRO A 13 7.65 3.74 -13.35
C PRO A 13 6.23 4.08 -12.84
N LEU A 14 5.20 3.76 -13.63
CA LEU A 14 3.80 3.96 -13.23
C LEU A 14 3.44 3.10 -12.02
N LEU A 15 3.86 1.83 -12.05
CA LEU A 15 3.66 0.90 -10.95
C LEU A 15 4.43 1.33 -9.68
N CYS A 16 5.66 1.82 -9.82
CA CYS A 16 6.44 2.38 -8.72
C CYS A 16 5.75 3.61 -8.10
N GLY A 17 5.26 4.53 -8.94
CA GLY A 17 4.49 5.69 -8.47
C GLY A 17 3.20 5.29 -7.75
N PHE A 18 2.50 4.29 -8.28
CA PHE A 18 1.30 3.75 -7.67
C PHE A 18 1.57 3.06 -6.32
N LEU A 19 2.64 2.27 -6.22
CA LEU A 19 3.09 1.66 -4.96
C LEU A 19 3.47 2.71 -3.92
N ALA A 20 4.11 3.81 -4.34
CA ALA A 20 4.42 4.92 -3.43
C ALA A 20 3.14 5.57 -2.88
N THR A 21 2.09 5.71 -3.69
CA THR A 21 0.78 6.19 -3.23
C THR A 21 0.15 5.25 -2.20
N PHE A 22 0.21 3.93 -2.43
CA PHE A 22 -0.27 2.95 -1.45
C PHE A 22 0.52 3.02 -0.15
N GLN A 23 1.85 3.15 -0.22
CA GLN A 23 2.69 3.25 0.95
C GLN A 23 2.35 4.51 1.77
N ALA A 24 2.22 5.67 1.13
CA ALA A 24 1.83 6.91 1.79
C ALA A 24 0.44 6.80 2.44
N HIS A 25 -0.52 6.14 1.76
CA HIS A 25 -1.85 5.90 2.30
C HIS A 25 -1.84 4.97 3.52
N ILE A 26 -1.05 3.88 3.49
CA ILE A 26 -0.89 2.97 4.62
C ILE A 26 -0.30 3.72 5.83
N GLU A 27 0.74 4.53 5.62
CA GLU A 27 1.33 5.36 6.68
C GLU A 27 0.29 6.31 7.29
N GLU A 28 -0.53 6.96 6.46
CA GLU A 28 -1.62 7.81 6.94
C GLU A 28 -2.66 7.02 7.75
N LEU A 29 -3.08 5.85 7.28
CA LEU A 29 -4.02 4.99 7.97
C LEU A 29 -3.48 4.51 9.32
N LEU A 30 -2.19 4.19 9.44
CA LEU A 30 -1.56 3.84 10.71
C LEU A 30 -1.62 5.00 11.70
N ILE A 31 -1.35 6.23 11.24
CA ILE A 31 -1.46 7.44 12.09
C ILE A 31 -2.90 7.65 12.54
N ARG A 32 -3.88 7.52 11.63
CA ARG A 32 -5.31 7.65 11.94
C ARG A 32 -5.74 6.58 12.95
N PHE A 33 -5.32 5.33 12.76
CA PHE A 33 -5.62 4.22 13.67
C PHE A 33 -5.06 4.47 15.07
N SER A 34 -3.81 4.94 15.18
CA SER A 34 -3.21 5.29 16.47
C SER A 34 -4.02 6.36 17.19
N ARG A 35 -4.33 7.46 16.50
CA ARG A 35 -5.12 8.57 17.09
C ARG A 35 -6.52 8.13 17.50
N LEU A 36 -7.20 7.33 16.68
CA LEU A 36 -8.51 6.79 17.03
C LEU A 36 -8.44 5.86 18.24
N SER A 37 -7.37 5.06 18.37
CA SER A 37 -7.18 4.16 19.51
C SER A 37 -6.96 4.95 20.80
N GLU A 38 -6.10 5.97 20.77
CA GLU A 38 -5.88 6.88 21.89
C GLU A 38 -7.17 7.58 22.33
N LEU A 39 -7.95 8.08 21.37
CA LEU A 39 -9.24 8.70 21.67
C LEU A 39 -10.23 7.70 22.28
N ARG A 40 -10.28 6.45 21.78
CA ARG A 40 -11.13 5.38 22.33
C ARG A 40 -10.81 5.08 23.78
N ASP A 41 -9.53 5.05 24.13
CA ASP A 41 -9.07 4.75 25.49
C ASP A 41 -9.47 5.85 26.49
N ASN A 42 -9.70 7.09 26.01
CA ASN A 42 -10.20 8.19 26.82
C ASN A 42 -11.73 8.23 26.96
N VAL A 43 -12.48 7.36 26.28
CA VAL A 43 -13.95 7.34 26.38
C VAL A 43 -14.40 6.62 27.66
N PRO A 44 -15.18 7.31 28.54
CA PRO A 44 -15.71 6.70 29.76
C PRO A 44 -16.50 5.43 29.49
N GLU A 45 -16.39 4.43 30.37
CA GLU A 45 -17.13 3.16 30.23
C GLU A 45 -18.65 3.35 30.28
N SER A 46 -19.13 4.41 30.94
CA SER A 46 -20.54 4.76 31.02
C SER A 46 -21.13 5.21 29.67
N ASP A 47 -20.30 5.67 28.73
CA ASP A 47 -20.75 6.10 27.41
C ASP A 47 -20.61 4.97 26.38
N SER A 48 -21.55 4.03 26.46
CA SER A 48 -21.56 2.83 25.63
C SER A 48 -21.79 3.13 24.14
N GLU A 49 -22.53 4.19 23.82
CA GLU A 49 -22.83 4.57 22.45
C GLU A 49 -21.59 5.16 21.77
N LEU A 50 -20.90 6.10 22.41
CA LEU A 50 -19.66 6.66 21.87
C LEU A 50 -18.59 5.57 21.71
N ARG A 51 -18.41 4.68 22.71
CA ARG A 51 -17.49 3.54 22.59
C ARG A 51 -17.83 2.65 21.40
N ARG A 52 -19.12 2.36 21.16
CA ARG A 52 -19.56 1.58 20.01
C ARG A 52 -19.17 2.26 18.69
N HIS A 53 -19.42 3.56 18.57
CA HIS A 53 -19.05 4.32 17.38
C HIS A 53 -17.54 4.34 17.16
N MET A 54 -16.74 4.52 18.22
CA MET A 54 -15.29 4.47 18.13
C MET A 54 -14.77 3.10 17.70
N ASN A 55 -15.36 2.01 18.22
CA ASN A 55 -15.02 0.66 17.81
C ASN A 55 -15.34 0.40 16.32
N ILE A 56 -16.46 0.92 15.83
CA ILE A 56 -16.83 0.83 14.41
C ILE A 56 -15.80 1.58 13.54
N LEU A 57 -15.40 2.80 13.93
CA LEU A 57 -14.38 3.56 13.19
C LEU A 57 -13.02 2.84 13.18
N LEU A 58 -12.60 2.29 14.32
CA LEU A 58 -11.37 1.49 14.41
C LEU A 58 -11.45 0.24 13.51
N TRP A 59 -12.58 -0.44 13.50
CA TRP A 59 -12.81 -1.59 12.64
C TRP A 59 -12.74 -1.23 11.16
N HIS A 60 -13.39 -0.15 10.73
CA HIS A 60 -13.29 0.33 9.34
C HIS A 60 -11.85 0.70 8.97
N CYS A 61 -11.15 1.41 9.85
CA CYS A 61 -9.75 1.77 9.63
C CYS A 61 -8.86 0.51 9.51
N SER A 62 -9.11 -0.52 10.31
CA SER A 62 -8.37 -1.80 10.22
C SER A 62 -8.64 -2.56 8.92
N LEU A 63 -9.87 -2.53 8.42
CA LEU A 63 -10.22 -3.17 7.15
C LEU A 63 -9.56 -2.47 5.97
N GLU A 64 -9.57 -1.14 5.97
CA GLU A 64 -8.92 -0.35 4.94
C GLU A 64 -7.40 -0.55 4.95
N LEU A 65 -6.80 -0.67 6.14
CA LEU A 65 -5.38 -0.98 6.30
C LEU A 65 -5.04 -2.36 5.72
N ASP A 66 -5.78 -3.41 6.10
CA ASP A 66 -5.56 -4.77 5.59
C ASP A 66 -5.70 -4.82 4.06
N TRP A 67 -6.74 -4.19 3.52
CA TRP A 67 -6.92 -4.11 2.07
C TRP A 67 -5.78 -3.38 1.37
N SER A 68 -5.33 -2.25 1.93
CA SER A 68 -4.24 -1.44 1.36
C SER A 68 -2.91 -2.18 1.39
N ILE A 69 -2.60 -2.89 2.49
CA ILE A 69 -1.38 -3.71 2.61
C ILE A 69 -1.39 -4.84 1.58
N ARG A 70 -2.49 -5.60 1.47
CA ARG A 70 -2.59 -6.69 0.49
C ARG A 70 -2.48 -6.19 -0.94
N ALA A 71 -3.10 -5.07 -1.26
CA ALA A 71 -2.99 -4.45 -2.57
C ALA A 71 -1.55 -4.06 -2.86
N TYR A 72 -0.88 -3.35 -1.93
CA TYR A 72 0.52 -2.99 -2.04
C TYR A 72 1.41 -4.22 -2.30
N GLU A 73 1.26 -5.29 -1.50
CA GLU A 73 2.04 -6.52 -1.66
C GLU A 73 1.82 -7.16 -3.03
N THR A 74 0.57 -7.26 -3.48
CA THR A 74 0.22 -7.81 -4.80
C THR A 74 0.88 -7.02 -5.94
N TYR A 75 0.81 -5.69 -5.89
CA TYR A 75 1.42 -4.84 -6.91
C TYR A 75 2.95 -4.80 -6.82
N ARG A 76 3.51 -4.99 -5.62
CA ARG A 76 4.95 -5.10 -5.41
C ARG A 76 5.47 -6.39 -6.04
N GLU A 77 4.79 -7.51 -5.81
CA GLU A 77 5.11 -8.79 -6.46
C GLU A 77 5.04 -8.68 -7.98
N LEU A 78 4.01 -8.04 -8.52
CA LEU A 78 3.89 -7.78 -9.95
C LEU A 78 5.07 -6.95 -10.49
N ARG A 79 5.50 -5.91 -9.75
CA ARG A 79 6.68 -5.11 -10.11
C ARG A 79 7.92 -5.98 -10.14
N ASP A 80 8.12 -6.80 -9.11
CA ASP A 80 9.31 -7.63 -8.96
C ASP A 80 9.36 -8.77 -10.01
N MET A 81 8.20 -9.23 -10.50
CA MET A 81 8.11 -10.18 -11.62
C MET A 81 8.45 -9.53 -12.98
N VAL A 82 8.04 -8.28 -13.19
CA VAL A 82 8.30 -7.54 -14.44
C VAL A 82 9.70 -6.96 -14.46
N GLN A 83 10.27 -6.67 -13.29
CA GLN A 83 11.66 -6.25 -13.15
C GLN A 83 12.57 -7.48 -13.32
N PRO A 84 13.36 -7.56 -14.40
CA PRO A 84 14.15 -8.75 -14.65
C PRO A 84 15.19 -8.93 -13.55
N SER A 85 15.33 -10.17 -13.09
CA SER A 85 16.43 -10.60 -12.23
C SER A 85 17.75 -10.22 -12.90
N SER A 86 18.48 -9.35 -12.22
CA SER A 86 19.62 -8.62 -12.74
C SER A 86 20.79 -9.54 -13.13
N SER A 87 21.07 -9.62 -14.43
CA SER A 87 22.46 -9.56 -14.92
C SER A 87 22.54 -8.85 -16.28
N GLU A 88 21.56 -9.06 -17.16
CA GLU A 88 21.60 -8.51 -18.52
C GLU A 88 21.10 -7.06 -18.63
N LEU A 89 20.07 -6.69 -17.86
CA LEU A 89 19.52 -5.32 -17.90
C LEU A 89 20.36 -4.32 -17.10
N ALA A 90 21.06 -4.72 -16.05
CA ALA A 90 22.03 -3.84 -15.39
C ALA A 90 23.14 -3.37 -16.34
N ALA A 91 23.60 -4.26 -17.24
CA ALA A 91 24.59 -3.92 -18.27
C ALA A 91 24.01 -3.03 -19.39
N LEU A 92 22.76 -3.24 -19.78
CA LEU A 92 22.07 -2.42 -20.78
C LEU A 92 21.77 -0.99 -20.29
N TRP A 93 21.39 -0.82 -19.02
CA TRP A 93 21.14 0.51 -18.43
C TRP A 93 22.45 1.26 -18.16
N ALA A 94 23.54 0.57 -17.76
CA ALA A 94 24.87 1.18 -17.66
C ALA A 94 25.39 1.65 -19.03
N GLY A 95 25.14 0.88 -20.09
CA GLY A 95 25.52 1.26 -21.46
C GLY A 95 24.67 2.38 -22.07
N ALA A 96 23.39 2.47 -21.73
CA ALA A 96 22.47 3.44 -22.31
C ALA A 96 22.49 4.81 -21.60
N TYR A 97 22.85 4.87 -20.31
CA TYR A 97 22.81 6.10 -19.52
C TYR A 97 24.16 6.52 -18.92
N GLY A 98 25.25 5.83 -19.25
CA GLY A 98 26.63 6.32 -19.00
C GLY A 98 26.89 6.78 -17.57
N LEU A 99 26.93 5.83 -16.64
CA LEU A 99 27.67 5.97 -15.39
C LEU A 99 28.95 5.13 -15.46
#